data_AF-A0A7C5MGX6-F1
#
_entry.id   AF-A0A7C5MGX6-F1
#
_cell.length_a   1.000
_cell.length_b   1.000
_cell.length_c   1.000
_cell.angle_alpha   90.00
_cell.angle_beta   90.00
_cell.angle_gamma   90.00
#
_symmetry.space_group_name_H-M   'P 1'
#
loop_
_entity.id
_entity.type
_entity.pdbx_description
1 polymer ?
#
loop_
_entity_poly.entity_id
_entity_poly.type
_entity_poly.pdbx_seq_one_letter_code
_entity_poly.pdbx_strand_id
1 'polypeptide(L)'
;MSEVFDGDGSQKRYSLKGKPESILDVKSSRGEVFQMWDQYTVNLEEGSVAFRHPPAKGSKIIVDYISKVKKLKVVRLKLKAKYSITISSDDRRQLDSIAEDVVRSLLKAEKELEQRGFSLKPSSGKYISDHQIRLIYHAELEMESAEAIPPIEKIEIRESHEA
;
A
#
# COMPACT_ATOMS: atom_id res chain seq x y z
N MET A 1 13.35 8.39 3.65
CA MET A 1 14.34 8.01 2.61
C MET A 1 15.72 8.19 3.19
N SER A 2 16.71 7.44 2.72
CA SER A 2 18.10 7.54 3.15
C SER A 2 18.99 7.63 1.92
N GLU A 3 19.86 8.63 1.87
CA GLU A 3 20.80 8.84 0.78
C GLU A 3 22.23 8.93 1.29
N VAL A 4 23.15 8.37 0.52
CA VAL A 4 24.58 8.33 0.87
C VAL A 4 25.37 9.14 -0.14
N PHE A 5 26.19 10.05 0.37
CA PHE A 5 27.11 10.88 -0.41
C PHE A 5 28.55 10.61 0.01
N ASP A 6 29.47 10.67 -0.95
CA ASP A 6 30.89 10.58 -0.67
C ASP A 6 31.49 11.99 -0.45
N GLY A 7 32.25 12.14 0.63
CA GLY A 7 33.05 13.31 0.92
C GLY A 7 34.32 13.30 0.08
N ASP A 8 34.55 14.36 -0.68
CA ASP A 8 35.73 14.56 -1.51
C ASP A 8 36.77 15.51 -0.85
N GLY A 9 36.43 16.12 0.29
CA GLY A 9 37.23 17.13 0.98
C GLY A 9 37.06 18.55 0.44
N SER A 10 36.21 18.79 -0.55
CA SER A 10 36.06 20.09 -1.22
C SER A 10 34.61 20.53 -1.40
N GLN A 11 33.73 19.60 -1.75
CA GLN A 11 32.32 19.82 -1.98
C GLN A 11 31.60 20.08 -0.67
N LYS A 12 30.83 21.16 -0.65
CA LYS A 12 30.03 21.56 0.51
C LYS A 12 28.53 21.31 0.32
N ARG A 13 28.06 21.28 -0.92
CA ARG A 13 26.62 21.17 -1.23
C ARG A 13 26.32 19.84 -1.92
N TYR A 14 25.34 19.13 -1.39
CA TYR A 14 24.86 17.85 -1.88
C TYR A 14 23.39 17.95 -2.21
N SER A 15 23.01 17.57 -3.44
CA SER A 15 21.60 17.60 -3.88
C SER A 15 20.96 16.25 -3.61
N LEU A 16 19.82 16.26 -2.92
CA LEU A 16 19.02 15.07 -2.63
C LEU A 16 18.22 14.67 -3.88
N LYS A 17 17.95 13.37 -4.04
CA LYS A 17 17.14 12.87 -5.17
C LYS A 17 15.70 13.38 -5.14
N GLY A 18 15.16 13.69 -3.96
CA GLY A 18 13.82 14.22 -3.77
C GLY A 18 13.83 15.47 -2.89
N LYS A 19 12.89 16.39 -3.15
CA LYS A 19 12.71 17.57 -2.28
C LYS A 19 12.27 17.11 -0.89
N PRO A 20 13.04 17.39 0.17
CA PRO A 20 12.68 17.02 1.52
C PRO A 20 11.52 17.87 2.03
N GLU A 21 10.63 17.25 2.78
CA GLU A 21 9.67 17.90 3.66
C GLU A 21 10.36 18.25 4.99
N SER A 22 11.13 17.30 5.52
CA SER A 22 11.97 17.49 6.71
C SER A 22 13.22 16.62 6.64
N ILE A 23 14.31 17.08 7.24
CA ILE A 23 15.50 16.26 7.52
C ILE A 23 15.30 15.61 8.88
N LEU A 24 15.51 14.30 8.94
CA LEU A 24 15.46 13.54 10.18
C LEU A 24 16.84 13.53 10.84
N ASP A 25 17.87 13.25 10.06
CA ASP A 25 19.23 13.08 10.56
C ASP A 25 20.26 13.27 9.43
N VAL A 26 21.44 13.77 9.79
CA VAL A 26 22.61 13.81 8.91
C VAL A 26 23.76 13.25 9.72
N LYS A 27 24.35 12.15 9.27
CA LYS A 27 25.40 11.46 10.01
C LYS A 27 26.52 10.95 9.12
N SER A 28 27.69 10.73 9.71
CA SER A 28 28.79 10.02 9.08
C SER A 28 28.53 8.51 9.12
N SER A 29 29.10 7.75 8.18
CA SER A 29 29.10 6.28 8.23
C SER A 29 29.76 5.70 9.48
N ARG A 30 30.51 6.51 10.23
CA ARG A 30 31.08 6.15 11.54
C ARG A 30 30.10 6.36 12.70
N GLY A 31 28.88 6.82 12.44
CA GLY A 31 27.83 7.05 13.45
C GLY A 31 27.86 8.45 14.08
N GLU A 32 28.79 9.32 13.67
CA GLU A 32 28.82 10.71 14.15
C GLU A 32 27.64 11.50 13.56
N VAL A 33 26.77 12.02 14.44
CA VAL A 33 25.62 12.83 14.05
C VAL A 33 26.04 14.28 13.92
N PHE A 34 25.72 14.90 12.79
CA PHE A 34 25.98 16.30 12.55
C PHE A 34 24.87 17.16 13.15
N GLN A 35 25.23 18.29 13.75
CA GLN A 35 24.29 19.27 14.29
C GLN A 35 23.87 20.26 13.19
N MET A 36 22.55 20.41 13.05
CA MET A 36 21.95 21.37 12.13
C MET A 36 22.29 22.79 12.59
N TRP A 37 22.45 23.71 11.64
CA TRP A 37 22.95 25.07 11.79
C TRP A 37 24.43 25.18 12.10
N ASP A 38 24.99 24.37 12.98
CA ASP A 38 26.41 24.44 13.35
C ASP A 38 27.34 23.81 12.33
N GLN A 39 26.96 22.64 11.80
CA GLN A 39 27.79 21.87 10.87
C GLN A 39 27.22 21.84 9.46
N TYR A 40 25.89 21.93 9.32
CA TYR A 40 25.22 21.98 8.03
C TYR A 40 23.94 22.81 8.05
N THR A 41 23.48 23.15 6.85
CA THR A 41 22.22 23.85 6.58
C THR A 41 21.46 23.08 5.50
N VAL A 42 20.14 23.24 5.46
CA VAL A 42 19.28 22.53 4.52
C VAL A 42 18.45 23.53 3.75
N ASN A 43 18.46 23.43 2.43
CA ASN A 43 17.52 24.14 1.58
C ASN A 43 16.40 23.17 1.17
N LEU A 44 15.24 23.30 1.82
CA LEU A 44 14.07 22.46 1.55
C LEU A 44 13.45 22.72 0.17
N GLU A 45 13.62 23.91 -0.41
CA GLU A 45 13.06 24.27 -1.71
C GLU A 45 13.88 23.70 -2.87
N GLU A 46 15.21 23.82 -2.77
CA GLU A 46 16.17 23.24 -3.72
C GLU A 46 16.37 21.74 -3.50
N GLY A 47 16.09 21.24 -2.30
CA GLY A 47 16.39 19.86 -1.90
C GLY A 47 17.88 19.60 -1.80
N SER A 48 18.60 20.47 -1.10
CA SER A 48 20.04 20.35 -0.93
C SER A 48 20.48 20.48 0.54
N VAL A 49 21.56 19.81 0.88
CA VAL A 49 22.25 19.92 2.17
C VAL A 49 23.59 20.60 1.94
N ALA A 50 23.86 21.67 2.67
CA ALA A 50 25.08 22.45 2.57
C ALA A 50 25.86 22.43 3.90
N PHE A 51 27.04 21.81 3.89
CA PHE A 51 27.95 21.74 5.03
C PHE A 51 28.79 23.00 5.14
N ARG A 52 29.03 23.49 6.37
CA ARG A 52 29.91 24.65 6.60
C ARG A 52 31.36 24.32 6.27
N HIS A 53 31.81 23.14 6.69
CA HIS A 53 33.11 22.56 6.38
C HIS A 53 32.92 21.37 5.44
N PRO A 54 33.75 21.24 4.38
CA PRO A 54 33.59 20.14 3.46
C PRO A 54 33.87 18.81 4.19
N PRO A 55 33.02 17.79 4.02
CA PRO A 55 33.24 16.48 4.60
C PRO A 55 34.58 15.89 4.15
N ALA A 56 35.31 15.25 5.06
CA ALA A 56 36.66 14.75 4.79
C ALA A 56 36.68 13.76 3.62
N LYS A 57 37.77 13.77 2.85
CA LYS A 57 37.94 12.86 1.71
C LYS A 57 37.83 11.39 2.16
N GLY A 58 36.95 10.63 1.53
CA GLY A 58 36.70 9.23 1.86
C GLY A 58 35.72 9.02 3.03
N SER A 59 35.15 10.10 3.58
CA SER A 59 34.00 9.98 4.50
C SER A 59 32.72 9.72 3.70
N LYS A 60 31.78 8.99 4.31
CA LYS A 60 30.43 8.82 3.77
C LYS A 60 29.45 9.55 4.64
N ILE A 61 28.58 10.32 4.00
CA ILE A 61 27.56 11.15 4.62
C ILE A 61 26.23 10.47 4.33
N ILE A 62 25.46 10.20 5.37
CA ILE A 62 24.13 9.61 5.28
C ILE A 62 23.15 10.71 5.65
N VAL A 63 22.24 11.03 4.73
CA VAL A 63 21.15 11.99 4.95
C VAL A 63 19.84 11.22 5.00
N ASP A 64 19.23 11.20 6.17
CA ASP A 64 17.92 10.63 6.40
C ASP A 64 16.88 11.75 6.37
N TYR A 65 15.89 11.63 5.49
CA TYR A 65 14.90 12.69 5.31
C TYR A 65 13.52 12.14 4.90
N ILE A 66 12.48 12.89 5.23
CA ILE A 66 11.13 12.68 4.73
C ILE A 66 11.03 13.44 3.41
N SER A 67 10.73 12.74 2.32
CA SER A 67 10.56 13.35 1.00
C SER A 67 9.13 13.85 0.81
N LYS A 68 8.96 14.97 0.11
CA LYS A 68 7.65 15.46 -0.35
C LYS A 68 7.03 14.59 -1.46
N VAL A 69 7.74 13.58 -1.95
CA VAL A 69 7.18 12.63 -2.92
C VAL A 69 5.96 11.95 -2.28
N LYS A 70 4.79 12.22 -2.87
CA LYS A 70 3.45 11.80 -2.43
C LYS A 70 3.51 10.41 -1.81
N LYS A 71 3.33 10.31 -0.49
CA LYS A 71 3.13 9.03 0.18
C LYS A 71 1.86 8.43 -0.42
N LEU A 72 1.98 7.32 -1.13
CA LEU A 72 0.83 6.55 -1.60
C LEU A 72 0.33 5.71 -0.42
N LYS A 73 -0.90 5.96 0.02
CA LYS A 73 -1.64 5.05 0.87
C LYS A 73 -2.18 3.95 -0.02
N VAL A 74 -1.69 2.72 0.17
CA VAL A 74 -2.30 1.55 -0.45
C VAL A 74 -3.52 1.18 0.39
N VAL A 75 -4.71 1.43 -0.15
CA VAL A 75 -5.98 0.97 0.40
C VAL A 75 -6.29 -0.40 -0.23
N ARG A 76 -6.32 -1.44 0.60
CA ARG A 76 -6.81 -2.75 0.19
C ARG A 76 -8.32 -2.78 0.33
N LEU A 77 -9.02 -2.99 -0.77
CA LEU A 77 -10.46 -3.14 -0.84
C LEU A 77 -10.80 -4.61 -1.07
N LYS A 78 -11.83 -5.10 -0.39
CA LYS A 78 -12.35 -6.45 -0.59
C LYS A 78 -13.78 -6.38 -1.07
N LEU A 79 -14.00 -6.69 -2.35
CA LEU A 79 -15.33 -6.82 -2.92
C LEU A 79 -15.85 -8.22 -2.61
N LYS A 80 -17.07 -8.30 -2.07
CA LYS A 80 -17.78 -9.56 -1.84
C LYS A 80 -19.11 -9.55 -2.57
N ALA A 81 -19.34 -10.54 -3.41
CA ALA A 81 -20.62 -10.76 -4.09
C ALA A 81 -21.21 -12.10 -3.67
N LYS A 82 -22.51 -12.13 -3.41
CA LYS A 82 -23.26 -13.35 -3.12
C LYS A 82 -24.14 -13.68 -4.31
N TYR A 83 -23.89 -14.82 -4.93
CA TYR A 83 -24.65 -15.33 -6.07
C TYR A 83 -25.61 -16.43 -5.63
N SER A 84 -26.79 -16.46 -6.24
CA SER A 84 -27.81 -17.47 -6.02
C SER A 84 -28.25 -18.03 -7.37
N ILE A 85 -27.90 -19.28 -7.64
CA ILE A 85 -28.27 -19.99 -8.87
C ILE A 85 -29.46 -20.87 -8.52
N THR A 86 -30.60 -20.64 -9.17
CA THR A 86 -31.79 -21.47 -9.01
C THR A 86 -31.94 -22.33 -10.26
N ILE A 87 -32.05 -23.63 -10.06
CA ILE A 87 -32.21 -24.64 -11.10
C ILE A 87 -33.61 -25.22 -10.93
N SER A 88 -34.34 -25.36 -12.02
CA SER A 88 -35.71 -25.87 -12.06
C SER A 88 -35.86 -26.94 -13.13
N SER A 89 -36.56 -28.02 -12.79
CA SER A 89 -36.87 -29.12 -13.72
C SER A 89 -38.07 -29.90 -13.20
N ASP A 90 -38.92 -30.35 -14.12
CA ASP A 90 -40.09 -31.18 -13.81
C ASP A 90 -39.71 -32.64 -13.51
N ASP A 91 -38.55 -33.09 -13.99
CA ASP A 91 -37.96 -34.38 -13.64
C ASP A 91 -36.85 -34.19 -12.58
N ARG A 92 -36.98 -34.90 -11.46
CA ARG A 92 -36.01 -34.90 -10.35
C ARG A 92 -34.64 -35.42 -10.77
N ARG A 93 -34.55 -36.43 -11.64
CA ARG A 93 -33.25 -36.94 -12.10
C ARG A 93 -32.54 -35.92 -12.97
N GLN A 94 -33.30 -35.25 -13.82
CA GLN A 94 -32.79 -34.16 -14.64
C GLN A 94 -32.39 -32.95 -13.78
N LEU A 95 -33.16 -32.63 -12.74
CA LEU A 95 -32.83 -31.58 -11.77
C LEU A 95 -31.45 -31.83 -11.12
N ASP A 96 -31.24 -33.05 -10.63
CA ASP A 96 -29.98 -33.46 -9.99
C ASP A 96 -28.81 -33.41 -10.98
N SER A 97 -29.02 -33.91 -12.21
CA SER A 97 -28.01 -33.87 -13.27
C SER A 97 -27.59 -32.44 -13.61
N ILE A 98 -28.55 -31.52 -13.77
CA ILE A 98 -28.24 -30.11 -14.09
C ILE A 98 -27.51 -29.46 -12.91
N ALA A 99 -27.93 -29.73 -11.67
CA ALA A 99 -27.25 -29.22 -10.49
C ALA A 99 -25.81 -29.71 -10.39
N GLU A 100 -25.56 -30.99 -10.67
CA GLU A 100 -24.22 -31.55 -10.74
C GLU A 100 -23.37 -30.86 -11.82
N ASP A 101 -23.91 -30.67 -13.02
CA ASP A 101 -23.20 -30.02 -14.13
C ASP A 101 -22.84 -28.56 -13.83
N VAL A 102 -23.74 -27.83 -13.18
CA VAL A 102 -23.49 -26.45 -12.73
C VAL A 102 -22.35 -26.42 -11.71
N VAL A 103 -22.41 -27.27 -10.68
CA VAL A 103 -21.35 -27.34 -9.65
C VAL A 103 -20.02 -27.71 -10.29
N ARG A 104 -20.00 -28.72 -11.16
CA ARG A 104 -18.80 -29.18 -11.87
C ARG A 104 -18.21 -28.08 -12.75
N SER A 105 -19.04 -27.30 -13.42
CA SER A 105 -18.60 -26.18 -14.25
C SER A 105 -17.97 -25.06 -13.42
N LEU A 106 -18.57 -24.73 -12.27
CA LEU A 106 -18.04 -23.72 -11.37
C LEU A 106 -16.71 -24.15 -10.72
N LEU A 107 -16.58 -25.42 -10.34
CA LEU A 107 -15.31 -25.98 -9.82
C LEU A 107 -14.20 -25.98 -10.88
N LYS A 108 -14.53 -26.26 -12.14
CA LYS A 108 -13.55 -26.17 -13.24
C LYS A 108 -13.09 -24.74 -13.47
N ALA A 109 -14.01 -23.78 -13.39
CA ALA A 109 -13.74 -22.35 -13.57
C ALA A 109 -13.00 -21.73 -12.36
N GLU A 110 -13.04 -22.36 -11.19
CA GLU A 110 -12.41 -21.85 -9.95
C GLU A 110 -10.94 -21.49 -10.16
N LYS A 111 -10.15 -22.39 -10.75
CA LYS A 111 -8.72 -22.13 -11.02
C LYS A 111 -8.49 -20.95 -11.94
N GLU A 112 -9.33 -20.79 -12.95
CA GLU A 112 -9.21 -19.67 -13.90
C GLU A 112 -9.60 -18.35 -13.23
N LEU A 113 -10.62 -18.37 -12.38
CA LEU A 113 -11.04 -17.22 -11.58
C LEU A 113 -9.99 -16.82 -10.55
N GLU A 114 -9.35 -17.78 -9.88
CA GLU A 114 -8.26 -17.55 -8.93
C GLU A 114 -7.06 -16.86 -9.59
N GLN A 115 -6.69 -17.30 -10.80
CA GLN A 115 -5.62 -16.64 -11.59
C GLN A 115 -5.96 -15.19 -11.93
N ARG A 116 -7.24 -14.83 -12.00
CA ARG A 116 -7.73 -13.47 -12.22
C ARG A 116 -7.98 -12.70 -10.91
N GLY A 117 -7.62 -13.27 -9.75
CA GLY A 117 -7.77 -12.66 -8.44
C GLY A 117 -9.13 -12.85 -7.77
N PHE A 118 -10.02 -13.65 -8.37
CA PHE A 118 -11.34 -13.96 -7.81
C PHE A 118 -11.30 -15.27 -7.02
N SER A 119 -11.78 -15.25 -5.78
CA SER A 119 -12.06 -16.46 -5.01
C SER A 119 -13.56 -16.77 -5.07
N LEU A 120 -13.93 -17.90 -5.66
CA LEU A 120 -15.32 -18.36 -5.73
C LEU A 120 -15.52 -19.53 -4.76
N LYS A 121 -16.38 -19.37 -3.75
CA LYS A 121 -16.63 -20.38 -2.72
C LYS A 121 -18.09 -20.82 -2.70
N PRO A 122 -18.39 -22.14 -2.72
CA PRO A 122 -19.74 -22.62 -2.45
C PRO A 122 -20.10 -22.32 -0.99
N SER A 123 -21.33 -21.85 -0.77
CA SER A 123 -21.86 -21.52 0.56
C SER A 123 -22.87 -22.56 1.02
N SER A 124 -23.84 -22.90 0.15
CA SER A 124 -24.89 -23.88 0.46
C SER A 124 -25.60 -24.32 -0.82
N GLY A 125 -26.20 -25.49 -0.77
CA GLY A 125 -27.15 -25.99 -1.75
C GLY A 125 -28.39 -26.51 -1.02
N LYS A 126 -29.59 -26.14 -1.46
CA LYS A 126 -30.83 -26.66 -0.87
C LYS A 126 -31.94 -26.81 -1.90
N TYR A 127 -32.79 -27.80 -1.69
CA TYR A 127 -34.06 -27.89 -2.38
C TYR A 127 -34.98 -26.78 -1.88
N ILE A 128 -35.58 -26.03 -2.80
CA ILE A 128 -36.68 -25.11 -2.49
C ILE A 128 -38.02 -25.85 -2.59
N SER A 129 -38.11 -26.78 -3.54
CA SER A 129 -39.24 -27.69 -3.76
C SER A 129 -38.74 -28.95 -4.47
N ASP A 130 -39.62 -29.91 -4.73
CA ASP A 130 -39.29 -31.14 -5.47
C ASP A 130 -38.76 -30.90 -6.90
N HIS A 131 -39.00 -29.70 -7.42
CA HIS A 131 -38.67 -29.30 -8.79
C HIS A 131 -37.62 -28.17 -8.84
N GLN A 132 -37.06 -27.77 -7.69
CA GLN A 132 -36.12 -26.66 -7.63
C GLN A 132 -34.99 -26.85 -6.62
N ILE A 133 -33.76 -26.61 -7.07
CA ILE A 133 -32.55 -26.52 -6.25
C ILE A 133 -32.02 -25.10 -6.31
N ARG A 134 -31.58 -24.59 -5.16
CA ARG A 134 -30.83 -23.33 -5.06
C ARG A 134 -29.42 -23.59 -4.59
N LEU A 135 -28.46 -23.12 -5.36
CA LEU A 135 -27.04 -23.10 -5.02
C LEU A 135 -26.63 -21.66 -4.69
N ILE A 136 -25.93 -21.47 -3.58
CA ILE A 136 -25.42 -20.19 -3.13
C ILE A 136 -23.90 -20.20 -3.19
N TYR A 137 -23.33 -19.19 -3.82
CA TYR A 137 -21.89 -18.99 -3.95
C TYR A 137 -21.48 -17.60 -3.48
N HIS A 138 -20.26 -17.48 -2.97
CA HIS A 138 -19.61 -16.21 -2.66
C HIS A 138 -18.44 -16.01 -3.60
N ALA A 139 -18.40 -14.89 -4.31
CA ALA A 139 -17.19 -14.44 -4.98
C ALA A 139 -16.55 -13.32 -4.16
N GLU A 140 -15.25 -13.42 -3.92
CA GLU A 140 -14.44 -12.38 -3.30
C GLU A 140 -13.37 -11.93 -4.28
N LEU A 141 -13.16 -10.62 -4.39
CA LEU A 141 -12.07 -10.01 -5.16
C LEU A 141 -11.32 -9.04 -4.26
N GLU A 142 -10.01 -9.22 -4.15
CA GLU A 142 -9.12 -8.27 -3.47
C GLU A 142 -8.57 -7.28 -4.49
N MET A 143 -8.70 -6.00 -4.17
CA MET A 143 -8.28 -4.88 -5.03
C MET A 143 -7.34 -3.98 -4.24
N GLU A 144 -6.33 -3.43 -4.91
CA GLU A 144 -5.44 -2.44 -4.33
C GLU A 144 -5.66 -1.10 -5.04
N SER A 145 -5.93 -0.06 -4.25
CA SER A 145 -6.00 1.33 -4.73
C SER A 145 -4.87 2.13 -4.07
N ALA A 146 -4.11 2.86 -4.87
CA ALA A 146 -3.06 3.74 -4.38
C ALA A 146 -3.58 5.19 -4.38
N GLU A 147 -3.81 5.74 -3.20
CA GLU A 147 -4.27 7.12 -3.01
C GLU A 147 -3.13 8.00 -2.50
N ALA A 148 -3.04 9.24 -2.99
CA ALA A 148 -2.07 10.19 -2.43
C ALA A 148 -2.53 10.64 -1.04
N ILE A 149 -1.68 10.51 -0.02
CA ILE A 149 -1.94 11.06 1.31
C ILE A 149 -1.88 12.59 1.20
N PRO A 150 -2.95 13.32 1.55
CA PRO A 150 -2.91 14.77 1.60
C PRO A 150 -1.94 15.23 2.69
N PRO A 151 -1.25 16.37 2.51
CA PRO A 151 -0.35 16.91 3.52
C PRO A 151 -1.11 17.20 4.82
N ILE A 152 -0.47 16.98 5.97
CA ILE A 152 -1.05 17.33 7.27
C ILE A 152 -0.97 18.85 7.42
N GLU A 153 -2.11 19.53 7.41
CA GLU A 153 -2.18 20.94 7.80
C GLU A 153 -2.12 21.05 9.33
N LYS A 154 -1.26 21.95 9.81
CA LYS A 154 -0.89 22.24 11.20
C LYS A 154 -2.03 22.02 12.22
N ILE A 155 -1.79 21.20 13.23
CA ILE A 155 -2.68 21.06 14.40
C ILE A 155 -2.31 22.15 15.41
N GLU A 156 -3.18 23.13 15.59
CA GLU A 156 -3.06 24.09 16.69
C GLU A 156 -3.74 23.54 17.95
N ILE A 157 -2.93 23.14 18.94
CA ILE A 157 -3.42 22.79 20.27
C ILE A 157 -3.56 24.10 21.04
N ARG A 158 -4.80 24.50 21.36
CA ARG A 158 -5.06 25.58 22.31
C ARG A 158 -5.14 24.97 23.71
N GLU A 159 -4.17 25.28 24.56
CA GLU A 159 -4.25 24.98 25.98
C GLU A 159 -5.31 25.91 26.59
N SER A 160 -6.43 25.33 27.03
CA SER A 160 -7.40 26.02 27.87
C SER A 160 -6.87 26.03 29.31
N HIS A 161 -6.26 27.14 29.72
CA HIS A 161 -6.11 27.46 31.14
C HIS A 161 -7.49 27.82 31.69
N GLU A 162 -8.13 26.89 32.40
CA GLU A 162 -9.18 27.23 33.35
C GLU A 162 -8.52 27.89 34.57
N ALA A 163 -8.98 29.10 34.86
CA ALA A 163 -8.59 29.92 36.01
C ALA A 163 -9.56 29.73 37.18
#